data_AF-A0A965KRQ7-F1
#
_entry.id   AF-A0A965KRQ7-F1
#
_cell.length_a   1.000
_cell.length_b   1.000
_cell.length_c   1.000
_cell.angle_alpha   90.00
_cell.angle_beta   90.00
_cell.angle_gamma   90.00
#
_symmetry.space_group_name_H-M   'P 1'
#
loop_
_entity.id
_entity.type
_entity.pdbx_description
1 polymer ?
#
loop_
_entity_poly.entity_id
_entity_poly.type
_entity_poly.pdbx_seq_one_letter_code
_entity_poly.pdbx_strand_id
1 'polypeptide(L)'
;MPQHGWSPQETLSRLEALRDRDVRWKDGRVFSLAYYASPEAHELATEAYRRFSGENALNVDAFPSLRTMQADVLAIVAGWLDAPASARGFFTSRFFGSYV
;
A
#
# COMPACT_ATOMS: atom_id res chain seq x y z
N MET A 1 -14.80 -10.39 21.72
CA MET A 1 -13.61 -9.64 22.14
C MET A 1 -13.12 -10.23 23.46
N PRO A 2 -11.81 -10.22 23.78
CA PRO A 2 -11.31 -10.72 25.06
C PRO A 2 -11.90 -9.90 26.22
N GLN A 3 -12.07 -10.53 27.39
CA GLN A 3 -12.63 -9.87 28.58
C GLN A 3 -11.70 -8.78 29.14
N HIS A 4 -10.39 -8.90 28.91
CA HIS A 4 -9.39 -7.90 29.21
C HIS A 4 -8.55 -7.63 27.95
N GLY A 5 -8.25 -6.37 27.68
CA GLY A 5 -7.36 -6.00 26.58
C GLY A 5 -5.96 -6.59 26.78
N TRP A 6 -5.36 -7.08 25.70
CA TRP A 6 -3.98 -7.53 25.74
C TRP A 6 -3.02 -6.35 25.79
N SER A 7 -1.83 -6.56 26.35
CA SER A 7 -0.74 -5.60 26.23
C SER A 7 -0.33 -5.41 24.76
N PRO A 8 0.33 -4.28 24.41
CA PRO A 8 0.88 -4.09 23.07
C PRO A 8 1.81 -5.23 22.64
N GLN A 9 2.67 -5.72 23.55
CA GLN A 9 3.64 -6.78 23.27
C GLN A 9 2.94 -8.13 23.00
N GLU A 10 1.94 -8.49 23.81
CA GLU A 10 1.14 -9.69 23.56
C GLU A 10 0.37 -9.60 22.24
N THR A 11 -0.16 -8.42 21.93
CA THR A 11 -0.87 -8.17 20.67
C THR A 11 0.06 -8.38 19.47
N LEU A 12 1.23 -7.75 19.48
CA LEU A 12 2.23 -7.89 18.41
C LEU A 12 2.73 -9.34 18.28
N SER A 13 3.01 -10.01 19.40
CA SER A 13 3.46 -11.41 19.39
C SER A 13 2.43 -12.36 18.78
N ARG A 14 1.13 -12.10 19.04
CA ARG A 14 0.05 -12.89 18.43
C ARG A 14 -0.09 -12.62 16.93
N LEU A 15 0.07 -11.37 16.49
CA LEU A 15 0.09 -11.04 15.06
C LEU A 15 1.24 -11.73 14.34
N GLU A 16 2.42 -11.79 14.97
CA GLU A 16 3.58 -12.53 14.47
C GLU A 16 3.30 -14.02 14.34
N ALA A 17 2.69 -14.64 15.36
CA ALA A 17 2.34 -16.06 15.32
C ALA A 17 1.31 -16.42 14.21
N LEU A 18 0.48 -15.47 13.77
CA LEU A 18 -0.42 -15.69 12.62
C LEU A 18 0.36 -15.82 11.31
N ARG A 19 1.49 -15.11 11.19
CA ARG A 19 2.33 -15.07 9.98
C ARG A 19 3.16 -16.33 9.78
N ASP A 20 3.33 -17.17 10.81
CA ASP A 20 4.15 -18.39 10.75
C ASP A 20 3.75 -19.37 9.63
N ARG A 21 2.47 -19.32 9.20
CA ARG A 21 1.93 -20.19 8.15
C ARG A 21 1.84 -19.52 6.79
N ASP A 22 2.18 -18.23 6.71
CA ASP A 22 2.15 -17.50 5.45
C ASP A 22 3.27 -17.98 4.53
N VAL A 23 3.01 -17.84 3.23
CA VAL A 23 4.03 -18.16 2.23
C VAL A 23 5.22 -17.20 2.41
N ARG A 24 6.44 -17.76 2.37
CA ARG A 24 7.71 -17.00 2.46
C ARG A 24 7.99 -16.21 1.18
N TRP A 25 7.20 -15.17 0.92
CA TRP A 25 7.24 -14.38 -0.31
C TRP A 25 8.50 -13.54 -0.47
N LYS A 26 9.14 -13.13 0.64
CA LYS A 26 10.42 -12.39 0.62
C LYS A 26 11.61 -13.25 0.17
N ASP A 27 11.50 -14.57 0.28
CA ASP A 27 12.55 -15.51 -0.13
C ASP A 27 12.55 -15.78 -1.65
N GLY A 28 11.74 -15.05 -2.42
CA GLY A 28 11.66 -15.17 -3.88
C GLY A 28 11.01 -16.47 -4.39
N ARG A 29 10.36 -17.25 -3.52
CA ARG A 29 9.79 -18.58 -3.88
C ARG A 29 8.32 -18.59 -4.27
N VAL A 30 7.75 -17.44 -4.61
CA VAL A 30 6.33 -17.33 -4.98
C VAL A 30 6.22 -16.66 -6.33
N PHE A 31 5.82 -17.45 -7.32
CA PHE A 31 5.48 -16.93 -8.63
C PHE A 31 4.07 -16.34 -8.54
N SER A 32 3.93 -15.02 -8.73
CA SER A 32 2.69 -14.25 -8.52
C SER A 32 2.30 -14.03 -7.04
N LEU A 33 1.24 -13.27 -6.77
CA LEU A 33 0.66 -12.91 -5.45
C LEU A 33 1.33 -11.77 -4.67
N ALA A 34 2.67 -11.75 -4.56
CA ALA A 34 3.39 -10.71 -3.81
C ALA A 34 4.56 -10.15 -4.63
N TYR A 35 4.42 -8.90 -5.07
CA TYR A 35 5.44 -8.21 -5.85
C TYR A 35 6.47 -7.56 -4.92
N TYR A 36 7.63 -8.20 -4.79
CA TYR A 36 8.74 -7.74 -3.97
C TYR A 36 9.89 -7.26 -4.86
N ALA A 37 10.03 -5.95 -5.01
CA ALA A 37 11.05 -5.36 -5.89
C ALA A 37 12.47 -5.52 -5.31
N SER A 38 12.69 -5.06 -4.08
CA SER A 38 13.93 -5.25 -3.32
C SER A 38 13.67 -5.00 -1.82
N PRO A 39 14.57 -5.43 -0.91
CA PRO A 39 14.50 -5.10 0.51
C PRO A 39 14.42 -3.59 0.77
N GLU A 40 15.26 -2.81 0.09
CA GLU A 40 15.35 -1.36 0.28
C GLU A 40 14.07 -0.66 -0.16
N ALA A 41 13.50 -1.05 -1.30
CA ALA A 41 12.24 -0.52 -1.79
C ALA A 41 11.07 -0.84 -0.84
N HIS A 42 11.06 -2.06 -0.29
CA HIS A 42 10.03 -2.48 0.65
C HIS A 42 10.13 -1.77 2.00
N GLU A 43 11.34 -1.59 2.53
CA GLU A 43 11.58 -0.82 3.77
C GLU A 43 11.15 0.64 3.60
N LEU A 44 11.52 1.27 2.47
CA LEU A 44 11.11 2.64 2.16
C LEU A 44 9.58 2.75 2.08
N ALA A 45 8.91 1.83 1.38
CA ALA A 45 7.46 1.83 1.26
C ALA A 45 6.77 1.61 2.62
N THR A 46 7.33 0.74 3.47
CA THR A 46 6.81 0.46 4.82
C THR A 46 6.92 1.69 5.71
N GLU A 47 8.06 2.39 5.65
CA GLU A 47 8.28 3.60 6.43
C GLU A 47 7.41 4.76 5.96
N ALA A 48 7.24 4.92 4.63
CA ALA A 48 6.30 5.90 4.07
C ALA A 48 4.87 5.60 4.55
N TYR A 49 4.40 4.36 4.45
CA TYR A 49 3.07 3.99 4.96
C TYR A 49 2.92 4.30 6.46
N ARG A 50 3.91 3.96 7.27
CA ARG A 50 3.88 4.22 8.72
C ARG A 50 3.77 5.71 9.05
N ARG A 51 4.43 6.58 8.28
CA ARG A 51 4.35 8.04 8.48
C ARG A 51 2.99 8.61 8.09
N PHE A 52 2.37 8.04 7.06
CA PHE A 52 1.13 8.52 6.48
C PHE A 52 -0.11 7.68 6.88
N SER A 53 0.01 6.78 7.86
CA SER A 53 -1.05 5.81 8.21
C SER A 53 -2.28 6.47 8.84
N GLY A 54 -2.16 7.73 9.28
CA GLY A 54 -3.23 8.49 9.92
C GLY A 54 -3.97 9.45 9.00
N GLU A 55 -3.48 9.75 7.78
CA GLU A 55 -4.21 10.64 6.88
C GLU A 55 -5.31 9.92 6.10
N ASN A 56 -6.28 10.70 5.62
CA ASN A 56 -7.44 10.18 4.92
C ASN A 56 -7.72 10.96 3.63
N ALA A 57 -7.64 10.28 2.48
CA ALA A 57 -7.87 10.88 1.16
C ALA A 57 -9.32 11.30 0.89
N LEU A 58 -10.27 11.06 1.81
CA LEU A 58 -11.65 11.57 1.70
C LEU A 58 -11.69 13.10 1.61
N ASN A 59 -10.77 13.80 2.30
CA ASN A 59 -10.64 15.25 2.20
C ASN A 59 -9.18 15.64 1.92
N VAL A 60 -8.83 15.72 0.64
CA VAL A 60 -7.51 16.13 0.17
C VAL A 60 -7.20 17.63 0.36
N ASP A 61 -8.16 18.46 0.78
CA ASP A 61 -7.88 19.83 1.23
C ASP A 61 -7.37 19.84 2.69
N ALA A 62 -7.86 18.91 3.53
CA ALA A 62 -7.32 18.70 4.87
C ALA A 62 -5.95 18.02 4.84
N PHE A 63 -5.66 17.22 3.79
CA PHE A 63 -4.38 16.54 3.60
C PHE A 63 -3.76 16.84 2.22
N PRO A 64 -3.20 18.05 2.00
CA PRO A 64 -2.63 18.45 0.70
C PRO A 64 -1.44 17.59 0.25
N SER A 65 -0.74 16.95 1.19
CA SER A 65 0.33 15.98 0.91
C SER A 65 -0.20 14.81 0.06
N LEU A 66 -1.37 14.25 0.42
CA LEU A 66 -2.00 13.17 -0.33
C LEU A 66 -2.42 13.61 -1.73
N ARG A 67 -2.86 14.86 -1.90
CA ARG A 67 -3.17 15.42 -3.22
C ARG A 67 -1.95 15.42 -4.13
N THR A 68 -0.82 15.87 -3.61
CA THR A 68 0.45 15.96 -4.35
C THR A 68 0.93 14.57 -4.75
N MET A 69 1.01 13.64 -3.79
CA MET A 69 1.46 12.27 -4.06
C MET A 69 0.58 11.56 -5.11
N GLN A 70 -0.74 11.71 -5.03
CA GLN A 70 -1.65 11.13 -6.03
C GLN A 70 -1.45 11.75 -7.42
N ALA A 71 -1.23 13.06 -7.52
CA ALA A 71 -0.96 13.73 -8.79
C ALA A 71 0.38 13.28 -9.40
N ASP A 72 1.42 13.13 -8.59
CA ASP A 72 2.74 12.66 -9.05
C ASP A 72 2.67 11.24 -9.61
N VAL A 73 1.94 10.34 -8.94
CA VAL A 73 1.73 8.97 -9.45
C VAL A 73 1.01 8.98 -10.81
N LEU A 74 -0.04 9.81 -10.95
CA LEU A 74 -0.76 9.94 -12.21
C LEU A 74 0.13 10.50 -13.32
N ALA A 75 0.99 11.48 -13.02
CA ALA A 75 1.91 12.06 -13.99
C ALA A 75 2.96 11.05 -14.48
N ILE A 76 3.54 10.27 -13.56
CA ILE A 76 4.50 9.20 -13.90
C ILE A 76 3.86 8.17 -14.82
N VAL A 77 2.67 7.66 -14.45
CA VAL A 77 1.96 6.64 -15.24
C VAL A 77 1.50 7.20 -16.58
N ALA A 78 1.06 8.46 -16.64
CA ALA A 78 0.72 9.13 -17.90
C ALA A 78 1.93 9.19 -18.84
N GLY A 79 3.13 9.47 -18.32
CA GLY A 79 4.37 9.43 -19.09
C GLY A 79 4.73 8.03 -19.60
N TRP A 80 4.52 6.99 -18.79
CA TRP A 80 4.75 5.60 -19.21
C TRP A 80 3.79 5.13 -20.30
N LEU A 81 2.56 5.66 -20.31
CA LEU A 81 1.51 5.28 -21.26
C LEU A 81 1.40 6.22 -22.47
N ASP A 82 2.31 7.18 -22.62
CA ASP A 82 2.28 8.21 -23.66
C ASP A 82 0.90 8.91 -23.76
N ALA A 83 0.34 9.24 -22.59
CA ALA A 83 -1.01 9.79 -22.53
C ALA A 83 -1.06 11.22 -23.10
N PRO A 84 -2.11 11.59 -23.84
CA PRO A 84 -2.25 12.94 -24.38
C PRO A 84 -2.44 13.98 -23.25
N ALA A 85 -2.13 15.24 -23.52
CA ALA A 85 -2.29 16.33 -22.54
C ALA A 85 -3.75 16.52 -22.03
N SER A 86 -4.73 16.02 -22.79
CA SER A 86 -6.15 16.04 -22.38
C SER A 86 -6.52 14.89 -21.43
N ALA A 87 -5.63 13.94 -21.18
CA ALA A 87 -5.88 12.78 -20.34
C ALA A 87 -6.22 13.19 -18.91
N ARG A 88 -7.12 12.42 -18.28
CA ARG A 88 -7.54 12.58 -16.89
C ARG A 88 -7.46 11.22 -16.20
N GLY A 89 -7.15 11.22 -14.91
CA GLY A 89 -7.03 10.00 -14.14
C GLY A 89 -7.39 10.22 -12.67
N PHE A 90 -7.68 9.12 -11.99
CA PHE A 90 -7.91 9.07 -10.56
C PHE A 90 -7.10 7.94 -9.97
N PHE A 91 -6.48 8.20 -8.82
CA PHE A 91 -5.85 7.14 -8.03
C PHE A 91 -6.94 6.31 -7.34
N THR A 92 -6.91 5.00 -7.53
CA THR A 92 -7.91 4.08 -6.98
C THR A 92 -7.23 2.95 -6.21
N SER A 93 -7.97 2.23 -5.38
CA SER A 93 -7.41 1.20 -4.50
C SER A 93 -6.89 -0.04 -5.26
N ARG A 94 -7.47 -0.35 -6.42
CA ARG A 94 -7.10 -1.46 -7.30
C ARG A 94 -7.93 -1.42 -8.58
N PHE A 95 -7.45 -2.11 -9.61
CA PHE A 95 -8.29 -2.51 -10.73
C PHE A 95 -9.32 -3.56 -10.27
N PHE A 96 -10.58 -3.41 -10.68
CA PHE A 96 -11.59 -4.45 -10.53
C PHE A 96 -12.14 -4.76 -11.92
N GLY A 97 -11.64 -5.83 -12.53
CA GLY A 97 -12.22 -6.36 -13.76
C GLY A 97 -13.48 -7.14 -13.41
N SER A 98 -14.64 -6.68 -13.86
CA SER A 98 -15.77 -7.58 -14.03
C SER A 98 -15.39 -8.60 -15.10
N TYR A 99 -15.41 -9.88 -14.77
CA TYR A 99 -15.50 -10.92 -15.80
C TYR A 99 -16.74 -10.59 -16.64
N VAL A 100 -16.52 -10.25 -17.91
CA VAL A 100 -17.53 -10.31 -18.96
C VAL A 100 -17.18 -11.51 -19.83
#